data_AF-A0A0M2DTK1-F1
#
_entry.id   AF-A0A0M2DTK1-F1
#
_cell.length_a   1.000
_cell.length_b   1.000
_cell.length_c   1.000
_cell.angle_alpha   90.00
_cell.angle_beta   90.00
_cell.angle_gamma   90.00
#
_symmetry.space_group_name_H-M   'P 1'
#
loop_
_entity.id
_entity.type
_entity.pdbx_description
1 polymer ?
#
loop_
_entity_poly.entity_id
_entity_poly.type
_entity_poly.pdbx_seq_one_letter_code
_entity_poly.pdbx_strand_id
1 'polypeptide(L)'
;MTPAQALQAGALNARVCWAGGLRSIEAVGEQRDCMVLMHAEFSEQGFLSWPREASFFKACGAGPYDRQLLQPFTLVWVSAKVTGQAEFVGTQIPVIEIDALYRGSDCLQGDTAPQCVHSYLQPQKKPQ
;
A
#
# COMPACT_ATOMS: atom_id res chain seq x y z
N MET A 1 -3.47 -3.69 -14.37
CA MET A 1 -3.03 -4.99 -13.82
C MET A 1 -3.57 -5.11 -12.40
N THR A 2 -4.24 -6.20 -12.06
CA THR A 2 -4.72 -6.49 -10.69
C THR A 2 -3.67 -7.25 -9.88
N PRO A 3 -3.81 -7.35 -8.54
CA PRO A 3 -2.91 -8.18 -7.73
C PRO A 3 -2.85 -9.65 -8.17
N ALA A 4 -3.99 -10.24 -8.55
CA ALA A 4 -4.03 -11.62 -9.05
C ALA A 4 -3.23 -11.79 -10.37
N GLN A 5 -3.32 -10.81 -11.27
CA GLN A 5 -2.51 -10.81 -12.50
C GLN A 5 -1.02 -10.66 -12.20
N ALA A 6 -0.66 -9.93 -11.14
CA ALA A 6 0.73 -9.73 -10.73
C ALA A 6 1.43 -10.98 -10.15
N LEU A 7 0.67 -12.05 -9.88
CA LEU A 7 1.23 -13.36 -9.48
C LEU A 7 1.74 -14.18 -10.68
N GLN A 8 1.48 -13.75 -11.91
CA GLN A 8 1.97 -14.46 -13.09
C GLN A 8 3.46 -14.16 -13.32
N ALA A 9 4.23 -15.13 -13.80
CA ALA A 9 5.68 -14.99 -13.99
C ALA A 9 6.08 -13.79 -14.88
N GLY A 10 5.24 -13.44 -15.86
CA GLY A 10 5.47 -12.29 -16.75
C GLY A 10 5.23 -10.91 -16.12
N ALA A 11 4.75 -10.84 -14.87
CA ALA A 11 4.45 -9.57 -14.20
C ALA A 11 5.65 -8.96 -13.46
N LEU A 12 6.77 -9.69 -13.33
CA LEU A 12 7.95 -9.17 -12.66
C LEU A 12 8.45 -7.89 -13.35
N ASN A 13 8.78 -6.87 -12.56
CA ASN A 13 9.15 -5.52 -13.00
C ASN A 13 8.02 -4.68 -13.64
N ALA A 14 6.80 -5.19 -13.75
CA ALA A 14 5.67 -4.39 -14.20
C ALA A 14 5.42 -3.22 -13.23
N ARG A 15 5.09 -2.05 -13.77
CA ARG A 15 4.67 -0.89 -12.99
C ARG A 15 3.17 -0.98 -12.71
N VAL A 16 2.79 -0.68 -11.47
CA VAL A 16 1.41 -0.73 -11.01
C VAL A 16 1.07 0.52 -10.22
N CYS A 17 -0.19 0.93 -10.33
CA CYS A 17 -0.80 1.93 -9.47
C CYS A 17 -2.02 1.30 -8.83
N TRP A 18 -1.93 1.01 -7.53
CA TRP A 18 -2.98 0.33 -6.79
C TRP A 18 -3.44 1.20 -5.63
N ALA A 19 -4.71 1.07 -5.26
CA ALA A 19 -5.22 1.60 -4.01
C ALA A 19 -5.47 0.45 -3.03
N GLY A 20 -5.41 0.75 -1.74
CA GLY A 20 -5.75 -0.25 -0.74
C GLY A 20 -5.88 0.30 0.67
N GLY A 21 -6.59 -0.46 1.48
CA GLY A 21 -6.70 -0.22 2.91
C GLY A 21 -5.63 -1.00 3.65
N LEU A 22 -4.87 -0.33 4.51
CA LEU A 22 -3.80 -0.96 5.27
C LEU A 22 -4.38 -2.08 6.18
N ARG A 23 -3.77 -3.27 6.15
CA ARG A 23 -4.07 -4.35 7.10
C ARG A 23 -3.05 -4.39 8.22
N SER A 24 -1.79 -4.41 7.86
CA SER A 24 -0.66 -4.41 8.79
C SER A 24 0.52 -3.68 8.18
N ILE A 25 1.42 -3.23 9.05
CA ILE A 25 2.71 -2.68 8.67
C ILE A 25 3.76 -3.24 9.63
N GLU A 26 4.82 -3.81 9.08
CA GLU A 26 5.84 -4.54 9.84
C GLU A 26 7.22 -4.10 9.38
N ALA A 27 8.14 -3.98 10.33
CA ALA A 27 9.54 -3.81 10.01
C ALA A 27 10.09 -5.13 9.45
N VAL A 28 10.74 -5.08 8.29
CA VAL A 28 11.38 -6.24 7.66
C VAL A 28 12.88 -6.00 7.63
N GLY A 29 13.59 -6.74 8.49
CA GLY A 29 14.97 -6.43 8.83
C GLY A 29 15.08 -5.09 9.55
N GLU A 30 16.27 -4.49 9.54
CA GLU A 30 16.53 -3.25 10.30
C GLU A 30 16.20 -1.97 9.50
N GLN A 31 15.81 -2.07 8.22
CA GLN A 31 15.94 -0.92 7.32
C GLN A 31 14.70 -0.58 6.50
N ARG A 32 13.64 -1.38 6.49
CA ARG A 32 12.45 -1.08 5.69
C ARG A 32 11.17 -1.56 6.32
N ASP A 33 10.10 -0.82 6.06
CA ASP A 33 8.76 -1.25 6.38
C ASP A 33 8.11 -1.91 5.16
N CYS A 34 7.40 -3.00 5.43
CA CYS A 34 6.48 -3.60 4.48
C CYS A 34 5.06 -3.57 5.04
N MET A 35 4.14 -3.19 4.18
CA MET A 35 2.71 -3.12 4.47
C MET A 35 2.00 -4.26 3.76
N VAL A 36 1.00 -4.85 4.41
CA VAL A 36 0.00 -5.67 3.72
C VAL A 36 -1.25 -4.82 3.54
N LEU A 37 -1.78 -4.77 2.33
CA LEU A 37 -2.93 -3.96 1.98
C LEU A 37 -4.04 -4.81 1.36
N MET A 38 -5.28 -4.52 1.73
CA MET A 38 -6.45 -4.99 0.99
C MET A 38 -6.64 -4.12 -0.24
N HIS A 39 -6.57 -4.72 -1.42
CA HIS A 39 -6.74 -4.02 -2.70
C HIS A 39 -8.14 -3.43 -2.81
N ALA A 40 -8.19 -2.15 -3.17
CA ALA A 40 -9.41 -1.47 -3.56
C ALA A 40 -9.52 -1.46 -5.08
N GLU A 41 -10.75 -1.51 -5.60
CA GLU A 41 -11.04 -1.48 -7.02
C GLU A 41 -11.55 -0.11 -7.43
N PHE A 42 -11.23 0.29 -8.65
CA PHE A 42 -11.82 1.46 -9.29
C PHE A 42 -12.86 1.00 -10.29
N SER A 43 -14.06 1.55 -10.20
CA SER A 43 -15.04 1.43 -11.29
C SER A 43 -14.54 2.19 -12.52
N GLU A 44 -15.15 1.92 -13.67
CA GLU A 44 -14.89 2.67 -14.92
C GLU A 44 -15.14 4.19 -14.76
N GLN A 45 -15.98 4.57 -13.79
CA GLN A 45 -16.32 5.95 -13.47
C GLN A 45 -15.38 6.57 -12.41
N GLY A 46 -14.35 5.84 -11.97
CA GLY A 46 -13.35 6.32 -11.01
C GLY A 46 -13.76 6.22 -9.55
N PHE A 47 -14.87 5.55 -9.22
CA PHE A 47 -15.26 5.33 -7.84
C PHE A 47 -14.44 4.21 -7.20
N LEU A 48 -13.92 4.48 -6.01
CA LEU A 48 -13.22 3.48 -5.21
C LEU A 48 -14.23 2.59 -4.48
N SER A 49 -14.07 1.28 -4.60
CA SER A 49 -14.90 0.28 -3.92
C SER A 49 -14.06 -0.86 -3.34
N TRP A 50 -14.58 -1.51 -2.31
CA TRP A 50 -13.97 -2.71 -1.74
C TRP A 50 -14.49 -3.96 -2.46
N PRO A 51 -13.60 -4.86 -2.93
CA PRO A 51 -14.04 -6.06 -3.60
C PRO A 51 -14.80 -6.98 -2.64
N ARG A 52 -15.76 -7.74 -3.17
CA ARG A 52 -16.53 -8.73 -2.38
C ARG A 52 -15.63 -9.82 -1.81
N GLU A 53 -14.66 -10.26 -2.60
CA GLU A 53 -13.62 -11.19 -2.18
C GLU A 53 -12.35 -10.41 -1.91
N ALA A 54 -11.79 -10.55 -0.72
CA ALA A 54 -10.62 -9.79 -0.34
C ALA A 54 -9.40 -10.24 -1.17
N SER A 55 -8.79 -9.29 -1.88
CA SER A 55 -7.51 -9.47 -2.54
C SER A 55 -6.45 -8.64 -1.81
N PHE A 56 -5.26 -9.20 -1.61
CA PHE A 56 -4.19 -8.56 -0.84
C PHE A 56 -2.92 -8.42 -1.66
N PHE A 57 -2.09 -7.44 -1.28
CA PHE A 57 -0.73 -7.29 -1.78
C PHE A 57 0.19 -6.76 -0.69
N LYS A 58 1.49 -7.04 -0.82
CA LYS A 58 2.53 -6.56 0.08
C LYS A 58 3.29 -5.43 -0.59
N ALA A 59 3.30 -4.25 0.01
CA ALA A 59 4.04 -3.08 -0.49
C ALA A 59 5.20 -2.75 0.45
N CYS A 60 6.43 -2.81 -0.05
CA CYS A 60 7.62 -2.56 0.74
C CYS A 60 8.27 -1.23 0.36
N GLY A 61 8.45 -0.35 1.33
CA GLY A 61 9.17 0.92 1.17
C GLY A 61 10.68 0.73 1.16
N ALA A 62 11.38 1.84 0.90
CA ALA A 62 12.84 1.94 1.02
C ALA A 62 13.33 2.27 2.44
N GLY A 63 12.41 2.51 3.38
CA GLY A 63 12.70 2.90 4.75
C GLY A 63 11.50 2.70 5.68
N PRO A 64 11.64 3.01 6.98
CA PRO A 64 10.52 3.00 7.91
C PRO A 64 9.55 4.16 7.62
N TYR A 65 8.26 3.97 7.86
CA TYR A 65 7.25 5.02 7.75
C TYR A 65 6.71 5.40 9.13
N ASP A 66 6.17 6.61 9.24
CA ASP A 66 5.51 7.06 10.46
C ASP A 66 4.27 6.19 10.75
N ARG A 67 4.33 5.44 11.85
CA ARG A 67 3.27 4.53 12.26
C ARG A 67 2.01 5.26 12.70
N GLN A 68 2.09 6.51 13.15
CA GLN A 68 0.90 7.29 13.50
C GLN A 68 0.06 7.64 12.26
N LEU A 69 0.70 7.76 11.10
CA LEU A 69 0.02 8.06 9.83
C LEU A 69 -0.49 6.79 9.13
N LEU A 70 0.11 5.63 9.41
CA LEU A 70 -0.20 4.34 8.79
C LEU A 70 -0.77 3.34 9.81
N GLN A 71 -1.98 3.63 10.29
CA GLN A 71 -2.77 2.74 11.14
C GLN A 71 -3.60 1.77 10.29
N PRO A 72 -4.05 0.63 10.84
CA PRO A 72 -4.99 -0.26 10.15
C PRO A 72 -6.18 0.52 9.55
N PHE A 73 -6.61 0.09 8.37
CA PHE A 73 -7.66 0.69 7.54
C PHE A 73 -7.33 2.04 6.88
N THR A 74 -6.13 2.59 7.10
CA THR A 74 -5.69 3.79 6.36
C THR A 74 -5.75 3.52 4.86
N LEU A 75 -6.50 4.36 4.13
CA LEU A 75 -6.59 4.29 2.68
C LEU A 75 -5.34 4.91 2.04
N VAL A 76 -4.71 4.20 1.12
CA VAL A 76 -3.54 4.69 0.39
C VAL A 76 -3.63 4.37 -1.10
N TRP A 77 -2.88 5.14 -1.88
CA TRP A 77 -2.56 4.88 -3.29
C TRP A 77 -1.06 4.68 -3.40
N VAL A 78 -0.68 3.63 -4.13
CA VAL A 78 0.71 3.17 -4.24
C VAL A 78 1.07 3.09 -5.71
N SER A 79 2.05 3.89 -6.13
CA SER A 79 2.78 3.67 -7.38
C SER A 79 4.01 2.83 -7.07
N ALA A 80 4.19 1.74 -7.81
CA ALA A 80 5.17 0.73 -7.45
C ALA A 80 5.61 -0.13 -8.64
N LYS A 81 6.60 -0.98 -8.37
CA LYS A 81 7.06 -2.05 -9.27
C LYS A 81 6.83 -3.42 -8.64
N VAL A 82 6.33 -4.39 -9.39
CA VAL A 82 6.22 -5.79 -8.94
C VAL A 82 7.62 -6.40 -8.83
N THR A 83 7.96 -6.95 -7.66
CA THR A 83 9.29 -7.49 -7.36
C THR A 83 9.29 -8.95 -6.93
N GLY A 84 8.11 -9.52 -6.64
CA GLY A 84 8.02 -10.92 -6.27
C GLY A 84 6.66 -11.29 -5.71
N GLN A 85 6.66 -12.30 -4.84
CA GLN A 85 5.48 -12.88 -4.22
C GLN A 85 5.80 -13.23 -2.76
N ALA A 86 4.78 -13.27 -1.92
CA ALA A 86 4.86 -13.67 -0.53
C ALA A 86 3.58 -14.39 -0.13
N GLU A 87 3.61 -15.13 0.98
CA GLU A 87 2.41 -15.70 1.57
C GLU A 87 1.79 -14.75 2.60
N PHE A 88 0.46 -14.65 2.62
CA PHE A 88 -0.31 -14.00 3.65
C PHE A 88 -1.57 -14.81 3.93
N VAL A 89 -1.76 -15.22 5.19
CA VAL A 89 -2.87 -16.10 5.64
C VAL A 89 -3.12 -17.29 4.70
N GLY A 90 -2.05 -17.99 4.31
CA GLY A 90 -2.12 -19.18 3.44
C GLY A 90 -2.40 -18.89 1.96
N THR A 91 -2.42 -17.62 1.54
CA THR A 91 -2.63 -17.22 0.14
C THR A 91 -1.40 -16.51 -0.40
N GLN A 92 -1.00 -16.82 -1.63
CA GLN A 92 0.06 -16.09 -2.34
C GLN A 92 -0.42 -14.70 -2.74
N ILE A 93 0.37 -13.68 -2.42
CA ILE A 93 0.11 -12.27 -2.70
C ILE A 93 1.32 -11.66 -3.42
N PRO A 94 1.12 -10.71 -4.35
CA PRO A 94 2.24 -10.05 -5.00
C PRO A 94 2.97 -9.13 -4.02
N VAL A 95 4.29 -9.06 -4.18
CA VAL A 95 5.17 -8.10 -3.51
C VAL A 95 5.51 -6.99 -4.49
N ILE A 96 5.33 -5.75 -4.06
CA ILE A 96 5.65 -4.55 -4.81
C ILE A 96 6.63 -3.69 -4.03
N GLU A 97 7.55 -3.04 -4.74
CA GLU A 97 8.46 -2.03 -4.21
C GLU A 97 7.90 -0.63 -4.51
N ILE A 98 7.76 0.18 -3.46
CA ILE A 98 7.07 1.47 -3.52
C ILE A 98 7.96 2.51 -4.18
N ASP A 99 7.44 3.16 -5.23
CA ASP A 99 8.03 4.38 -5.80
C ASP A 99 7.41 5.63 -5.15
N ALA A 100 6.08 5.61 -4.95
CA ALA A 100 5.35 6.69 -4.29
C ALA A 100 4.16 6.13 -3.50
N LEU A 101 3.97 6.67 -2.29
CA LEU A 101 2.88 6.31 -1.40
C LEU A 101 2.09 7.58 -1.08
N TYR A 102 0.83 7.63 -1.47
CA TYR A 102 -0.08 8.71 -1.13
C TYR A 102 -1.10 8.23 -0.11
N ARG A 103 -1.23 8.96 1.00
CA ARG A 103 -2.20 8.69 2.06
C ARG A 103 -3.47 9.50 1.83
N GLY A 104 -4.60 8.81 1.82
CA GLY A 104 -5.91 9.44 1.90
C GLY A 104 -6.24 9.90 3.32
N SER A 105 -7.19 10.82 3.41
CA SER A 105 -7.83 11.18 4.67
C SER A 105 -9.33 11.05 4.51
N ASP A 106 -9.96 10.49 5.55
CA ASP A 106 -11.40 10.40 5.77
C ASP A 106 -11.94 11.59 6.58
N CYS A 107 -11.08 12.54 6.96
CA CYS A 107 -11.49 13.74 7.67
C CYS A 107 -12.30 14.70 6.78
N LEU A 108 -13.07 15.57 7.42
CA LEU A 108 -13.87 16.57 6.73
C LEU A 108 -13.00 17.74 6.28
N GLN A 109 -13.49 18.45 5.27
CA GLN A 109 -12.84 19.68 4.81
C GLN A 109 -12.77 20.70 5.95
N GLY A 110 -11.55 21.14 6.27
CA GLY A 110 -11.29 22.09 7.35
C GLY A 110 -10.69 21.46 8.62
N ASP A 111 -10.66 20.14 8.72
CA ASP A 111 -9.96 19.47 9.82
C ASP A 111 -8.44 19.63 9.69
N THR A 112 -7.81 20.17 10.73
CA THR A 112 -6.35 20.48 10.75
C THR A 112 -5.54 19.54 11.63
N ALA A 113 -6.16 18.52 12.21
CA ALA A 113 -5.44 17.56 13.04
C ALA A 113 -4.39 16.81 12.19
N PRO A 114 -3.21 16.43 12.71
CA PRO A 114 -2.16 15.79 11.92
C PRO A 114 -2.60 14.55 11.14
N GLN A 115 -3.53 13.76 11.70
CA GLN A 115 -4.13 12.60 11.05
C GLN A 115 -5.06 12.94 9.87
N CYS A 116 -5.46 14.20 9.73
CA CYS A 116 -6.32 14.68 8.63
C CYS A 116 -5.53 15.14 7.41
N VAL A 117 -4.19 15.13 7.50
CA VAL A 117 -3.33 15.46 6.36
C VAL A 117 -3.35 14.32 5.35
N HIS A 118 -3.88 14.56 4.16
CA HIS A 118 -3.68 13.70 2.99
C HIS A 118 -2.44 14.17 2.22
N SER A 119 -1.47 13.30 1.99
CA SER A 119 -0.20 13.70 1.37
C SER A 119 0.58 12.50 0.85
N TYR A 120 1.62 12.80 0.05
CA TYR A 120 2.66 11.83 -0.23
C TYR A 120 3.49 11.58 1.03
N LEU A 121 3.57 10.32 1.43
CA LEU A 121 4.39 9.86 2.52
C LEU A 121 5.79 9.53 2.01
N GLN A 122 6.80 10.02 2.73
CA GLN A 122 8.19 9.66 2.54
C GLN A 122 8.64 8.76 3.68
N PRO A 123 9.55 7.81 3.43
CA PRO A 123 10.21 7.10 4.52
C PRO A 123 10.93 8.08 5.46
N GLN A 124 10.91 7.79 6.75
CA GLN A 124 11.65 8.57 7.73
C GLN A 124 13.14 8.46 7.44
N LYS A 125 13.85 9.59 7.51
CA LYS A 125 15.32 9.59 7.46
C LYS A 125 15.82 8.78 8.64
N LYS A 126 16.79 7.89 8.41
CA LYS A 126 17.51 7.26 9.52
C LYS A 126 18.08 8.37 10.42
N PRO A 127 17.97 8.25 11.76
CA PRO A 127 18.79 9.06 12.64
C PRO A 127 20.26 8.90 12.21
N GLN A 128 20.96 10.02 12.07
CA GLN A 128 22.40 10.03 11.76
C GLN A 128 23.20 9.50 12.94
#